data_AF-A0A6I8T353-F1
#
_entry.id   AF-A0A6I8T353-F1
#
_cell.length_a   1.000
_cell.length_b   1.000
_cell.length_c   1.000
_cell.angle_alpha   90.00
_cell.angle_beta   90.00
_cell.angle_gamma   90.00
#
_symmetry.space_group_name_H-M   'P 1'
#
loop_
_entity.id
_entity.type
_entity.pdbx_description
1 polymer ?
#
loop_
_entity_poly.entity_id
_entity_poly.type
_entity_poly.pdbx_seq_one_letter_code
_entity_poly.pdbx_strand_id
1 'polypeptide(L)'
;MDNKSSIKGPFLTQQQEDFHPFIEALLPYVKSFSYTWFNLQAAKRRYLKKHEKKMTHNEENKCKRDFQNENPETKQKWAARLLGKLRKDITHDSRENFVHCISKKKTSMCILSNPDQKGKMRRIDCLRQADKVWRLDLVMVILFKAIPLESTDGERLEKACFCTSPSLCINPYHIQVLIKELDLYLANFIRCFSDEENQGEKSHNSSRKFSKGSSKAFSYDFIAPTGVFTSSELWSITQGFHFRKCLCFFDFDKFRFSSSISPLNLLSNVTEANR
;
A
#
# COMPACT_ATOMS: atom_id res chain seq x y z
N MET A 1 -33.53 -15.54 -50.07
CA MET A 1 -32.44 -16.53 -50.21
C MET A 1 -31.19 -15.69 -50.40
N ASP A 2 -30.30 -15.47 -49.44
CA ASP A 2 -29.92 -16.29 -48.28
C ASP A 2 -29.45 -15.44 -47.10
N ASN A 3 -29.84 -15.90 -45.91
CA ASN A 3 -29.37 -15.47 -44.60
C ASN A 3 -27.91 -15.92 -44.39
N LYS A 4 -27.02 -14.99 -44.01
CA LYS A 4 -25.76 -15.34 -43.33
C LYS A 4 -25.83 -14.90 -41.87
N SER A 5 -26.17 -15.87 -41.03
CA SER A 5 -26.19 -15.80 -39.57
C SER A 5 -24.78 -15.54 -39.02
N SER A 6 -24.57 -14.36 -38.43
CA SER A 6 -23.41 -14.06 -37.60
C SER A 6 -23.64 -14.64 -36.20
N ILE A 7 -22.87 -15.67 -35.85
CA ILE A 7 -22.88 -16.32 -34.54
C ILE A 7 -22.30 -15.34 -33.52
N LYS A 8 -23.18 -14.64 -32.79
CA LYS A 8 -22.83 -13.90 -31.58
C LYS A 8 -22.65 -14.92 -30.46
N GLY A 9 -21.41 -15.08 -29.97
CA GLY A 9 -21.11 -15.85 -28.76
C GLY A 9 -21.91 -15.32 -27.56
N PRO A 10 -22.12 -16.14 -26.51
CA PRO A 10 -23.07 -15.81 -25.46
C PRO A 10 -22.60 -14.58 -24.68
N PHE A 11 -23.38 -13.50 -24.80
CA PHE A 11 -23.30 -12.33 -23.96
C PHE A 11 -23.77 -12.74 -22.56
N LEU A 12 -22.83 -13.09 -21.69
CA LEU A 12 -23.13 -13.38 -20.28
C LEU A 12 -23.71 -12.10 -19.66
N THR A 13 -24.97 -12.18 -19.25
CA THR A 13 -25.72 -11.10 -18.63
C THR A 13 -25.06 -10.66 -17.31
N GLN A 14 -25.08 -9.35 -17.04
CA GLN A 14 -24.50 -8.68 -15.85
C GLN A 14 -24.78 -9.40 -14.52
N GLN A 15 -25.87 -10.17 -14.40
CA GLN A 15 -26.26 -10.94 -13.21
C GLN A 15 -25.33 -12.12 -12.85
N GLN A 16 -24.57 -12.69 -13.80
CA GLN A 16 -23.61 -13.78 -13.51
C GLN A 16 -22.25 -13.27 -13.01
N GLU A 17 -21.95 -11.98 -13.15
CA GLU A 17 -20.71 -11.40 -12.60
C GLU A 17 -20.82 -11.09 -11.10
N ASP A 18 -22.03 -10.90 -10.57
CA ASP A 18 -22.23 -10.54 -9.16
C ASP A 18 -22.15 -11.78 -8.23
N PHE A 19 -22.37 -13.00 -8.74
CA PHE A 19 -22.35 -14.27 -7.98
C PHE A 19 -21.45 -15.31 -8.63
N HIS A 20 -20.13 -15.06 -8.61
CA HIS A 20 -19.14 -16.01 -9.11
C HIS A 20 -18.30 -16.56 -7.94
N PRO A 21 -18.10 -17.89 -7.80
CA PRO A 21 -17.38 -18.50 -6.66
C PRO A 21 -15.99 -17.90 -6.40
N PHE A 22 -15.25 -17.59 -7.46
CA PHE A 22 -13.97 -16.85 -7.38
C PHE A 22 -14.09 -15.50 -6.68
N ILE A 23 -15.13 -14.72 -6.99
CA ILE A 23 -15.35 -13.39 -6.42
C ILE A 23 -15.75 -13.53 -4.96
N GLU A 24 -16.73 -14.38 -4.67
CA GLU A 24 -17.22 -14.64 -3.31
C GLU A 24 -16.09 -15.11 -2.37
N ALA A 25 -15.22 -16.01 -2.86
CA ALA A 25 -14.11 -16.52 -2.06
C ALA A 25 -13.03 -15.47 -1.77
N LEU A 26 -12.86 -14.45 -2.63
CA LEU A 26 -11.83 -13.42 -2.47
C LEU A 26 -12.35 -12.14 -1.81
N LEU A 27 -13.64 -11.86 -1.90
CA LEU A 27 -14.28 -10.64 -1.41
C LEU A 27 -13.95 -10.33 0.05
N PRO A 28 -13.95 -11.30 1.00
CA PRO A 28 -13.60 -11.04 2.40
C PRO A 28 -12.15 -10.59 2.63
N TYR A 29 -11.26 -10.83 1.65
CA TYR A 29 -9.84 -10.53 1.75
C TYR A 29 -9.45 -9.20 1.11
N VAL A 30 -10.36 -8.59 0.34
CA VAL A 30 -10.15 -7.25 -0.22
C VAL A 30 -10.17 -6.23 0.90
N LYS A 31 -9.10 -5.46 1.03
CA LYS A 31 -8.96 -4.44 2.08
C LYS A 31 -9.87 -3.26 1.76
N SER A 32 -10.68 -2.83 2.73
CA SER A 32 -11.53 -1.64 2.60
C SER A 32 -10.72 -0.38 2.26
N PHE A 33 -9.49 -0.30 2.77
CA PHE A 33 -8.49 0.71 2.42
C PHE A 33 -8.37 0.94 0.91
N SER A 34 -8.39 -0.13 0.12
CA SER A 34 -8.17 -0.03 -1.33
C SER A 34 -9.25 0.79 -2.03
N TYR A 35 -10.51 0.71 -1.58
CA TYR A 35 -11.59 1.55 -2.10
C TYR A 35 -11.28 3.03 -1.89
N THR A 36 -10.95 3.41 -0.66
CA THR A 36 -10.60 4.78 -0.30
C THR A 36 -9.38 5.25 -1.08
N TRP A 37 -8.33 4.43 -1.17
CA TRP A 37 -7.10 4.77 -1.86
C TRP A 37 -7.31 5.05 -3.35
N PHE A 38 -7.96 4.13 -4.09
CA PHE A 38 -8.17 4.33 -5.52
C PHE A 38 -9.07 5.54 -5.81
N ASN A 39 -10.14 5.74 -5.03
CA ASN A 39 -11.04 6.88 -5.21
C ASN A 39 -10.36 8.21 -4.86
N LEU A 40 -9.55 8.26 -3.80
CA LEU A 40 -8.79 9.45 -3.44
C LEU A 40 -7.78 9.81 -4.54
N GLN A 41 -7.04 8.83 -5.07
CA GLN A 41 -6.12 9.05 -6.18
C GLN A 41 -6.86 9.56 -7.44
N ALA A 42 -8.05 9.04 -7.72
CA ALA A 42 -8.88 9.57 -8.81
C ALA A 42 -9.36 11.00 -8.54
N ALA A 43 -9.77 11.31 -7.31
CA ALA A 43 -10.19 12.65 -6.90
C ALA A 43 -9.06 13.67 -7.05
N LYS A 44 -7.86 13.35 -6.54
CA LYS A 44 -6.64 14.19 -6.68
C LYS A 44 -6.34 14.53 -8.13
N ARG A 45 -6.41 13.53 -9.04
CA ARG A 45 -6.20 13.78 -10.47
C ARG A 45 -7.29 14.65 -11.10
N ARG A 46 -8.57 14.38 -10.79
CA ARG A 46 -9.70 15.18 -11.32
C ARG A 46 -9.61 16.62 -10.85
N TYR A 47 -9.24 16.83 -9.59
CA TYR A 47 -9.06 18.16 -9.00
C TYR A 47 -7.93 18.91 -9.71
N LEU A 48 -6.75 18.29 -9.88
CA LEU A 48 -5.64 18.88 -10.60
C LEU A 48 -6.02 19.28 -12.04
N LYS A 49 -6.75 18.43 -12.75
CA LYS A 49 -7.21 18.73 -14.12
C LYS A 49 -8.21 19.89 -14.17
N LYS A 50 -9.07 20.03 -13.15
CA LYS A 50 -10.13 21.04 -13.12
C LYS A 50 -9.64 22.40 -12.63
N HIS A 51 -8.72 22.42 -11.67
CA HIS A 51 -8.29 23.63 -10.96
C HIS A 51 -6.85 24.02 -11.26
N GLU A 52 -6.11 23.22 -12.04
CA GLU A 52 -4.69 23.41 -12.38
C GLU A 52 -3.78 23.53 -11.15
N LYS A 53 -4.23 23.03 -10.00
CA LYS A 53 -3.50 23.03 -8.74
C LYS A 53 -3.74 21.74 -7.96
N LYS A 54 -2.79 21.38 -7.09
CA LYS A 54 -2.95 20.23 -6.18
C LYS A 54 -4.03 20.53 -5.13
N MET A 55 -4.70 19.48 -4.67
CA MET A 55 -5.58 19.58 -3.51
C MET A 55 -4.76 20.00 -2.29
N THR A 56 -5.36 20.83 -1.44
CA THR A 56 -4.84 21.12 -0.10
C THR A 56 -5.01 19.90 0.81
N HIS A 57 -4.22 19.81 1.87
CA HIS A 57 -4.31 18.71 2.84
C HIS A 57 -5.73 18.57 3.44
N ASN A 58 -6.41 19.69 3.70
CA ASN A 58 -7.78 19.70 4.21
C ASN A 58 -8.80 19.15 3.19
N GLU A 59 -8.64 19.47 1.91
CA GLU A 59 -9.47 18.92 0.84
C GLU A 59 -9.23 17.42 0.68
N GLU A 60 -7.98 16.96 0.71
CA GLU A 60 -7.67 15.54 0.62
C GLU A 60 -8.22 14.75 1.82
N ASN A 61 -8.12 15.30 3.04
CA ASN A 61 -8.70 14.71 4.25
C ASN A 61 -10.23 14.66 4.23
N LYS A 62 -10.88 15.68 3.65
CA LYS A 62 -12.33 15.66 3.43
C LYS A 62 -12.71 14.50 2.50
N CYS A 63 -12.08 14.41 1.33
CA CYS A 63 -12.35 13.32 0.39
C CYS A 63 -12.04 11.94 0.98
N LYS A 64 -10.94 11.79 1.74
CA LYS A 64 -10.62 10.55 2.46
C LYS A 64 -11.78 10.12 3.36
N ARG A 65 -12.30 11.03 4.20
CA ARG A 65 -13.43 10.75 5.11
C ARG A 65 -14.69 10.38 4.35
N ASP A 66 -15.02 11.12 3.28
CA ASP A 66 -16.18 10.83 2.45
C ASP A 66 -16.12 9.39 1.87
N PHE A 67 -14.97 8.98 1.34
CA PHE A 67 -14.78 7.61 0.83
C PHE A 67 -14.70 6.55 1.92
N GLN A 68 -14.22 6.88 3.12
CA GLN A 68 -14.26 5.98 4.28
C GLN A 68 -15.69 5.78 4.80
N ASN A 69 -16.54 6.80 4.71
CA ASN A 69 -17.94 6.75 5.15
C ASN A 69 -18.92 6.27 4.07
N GLU A 70 -18.43 6.05 2.85
CA GLU A 70 -19.23 5.47 1.76
C GLU A 70 -19.90 4.15 2.20
N ASN A 71 -21.13 3.94 1.72
CA ASN A 71 -21.94 2.76 2.03
C ASN A 71 -21.12 1.46 1.81
N PRO A 72 -21.05 0.55 2.80
CA PRO A 72 -20.38 -0.74 2.65
C PRO A 72 -20.82 -1.53 1.42
N GLU A 73 -22.09 -1.47 1.03
CA GLU A 73 -22.61 -2.14 -0.16
C GLU A 73 -21.99 -1.59 -1.45
N THR A 74 -21.80 -0.27 -1.54
CA THR A 74 -21.11 0.38 -2.66
C THR A 74 -19.66 -0.11 -2.77
N LYS A 75 -18.96 -0.21 -1.63
CA LYS A 75 -17.57 -0.71 -1.58
C LYS A 75 -17.50 -2.18 -1.98
N GLN A 76 -18.43 -2.99 -1.50
CA GLN A 76 -18.50 -4.41 -1.83
C GLN A 76 -18.78 -4.61 -3.33
N LYS A 77 -19.73 -3.87 -3.90
CA LYS A 77 -20.05 -3.89 -5.32
C LYS A 77 -18.88 -3.44 -6.18
N TRP A 78 -18.13 -2.42 -5.74
CA TRP A 78 -16.88 -2.02 -6.37
C TRP A 78 -15.84 -3.14 -6.35
N ALA A 79 -15.62 -3.76 -5.18
CA ALA A 79 -14.65 -4.84 -5.01
C ALA A 79 -15.01 -6.06 -5.86
N ALA A 80 -16.27 -6.48 -5.87
CA ALA A 80 -16.77 -7.58 -6.69
C ALA A 80 -16.53 -7.34 -8.19
N ARG A 81 -16.84 -6.15 -8.68
CA ARG A 81 -16.58 -5.74 -10.08
C ARG A 81 -15.09 -5.78 -10.43
N LEU A 82 -14.23 -5.29 -9.53
CA LEU A 82 -12.78 -5.30 -9.75
C LEU A 82 -12.23 -6.74 -9.73
N LEU A 83 -12.70 -7.60 -8.82
CA LEU A 83 -12.36 -9.02 -8.79
C LEU A 83 -12.81 -9.75 -10.06
N GLY A 84 -14.00 -9.42 -10.59
CA GLY A 84 -14.49 -9.94 -11.87
C GLY A 84 -13.58 -9.59 -13.05
N LYS A 85 -13.06 -8.35 -13.09
CA LYS A 85 -12.05 -7.95 -14.07
C LYS A 85 -10.72 -8.69 -13.85
N LEU A 86 -10.22 -8.75 -12.61
CA LEU A 86 -8.98 -9.47 -12.27
C LEU A 86 -9.04 -10.96 -12.66
N ARG A 87 -10.19 -11.61 -12.48
CA ARG A 87 -10.41 -12.99 -12.92
C ARG A 87 -10.16 -13.18 -14.42
N LYS A 88 -10.55 -12.20 -15.25
CA LYS A 88 -10.33 -12.21 -16.71
C LYS A 88 -8.86 -11.97 -17.05
N ASP A 89 -8.14 -11.22 -16.23
CA ASP A 89 -6.70 -10.97 -16.38
C ASP A 89 -5.82 -12.09 -15.81
N ILE A 90 -6.34 -13.02 -15.00
CA ILE A 90 -5.62 -14.19 -14.48
C ILE A 90 -5.78 -15.39 -15.44
N THR A 91 -4.70 -16.14 -15.67
CA THR A 91 -4.75 -17.38 -16.48
C THR A 91 -5.70 -18.39 -15.85
N HIS A 92 -6.38 -19.20 -16.68
CA HIS A 92 -7.38 -20.14 -16.20
C HIS A 92 -6.84 -21.03 -15.05
N ASP A 93 -5.67 -21.62 -15.25
CA ASP A 93 -5.04 -22.56 -14.31
C ASP A 93 -4.54 -21.89 -13.01
N SER A 94 -4.34 -20.58 -13.03
CA SER A 94 -3.92 -19.83 -11.84
C SER A 94 -5.10 -19.43 -10.95
N ARG A 95 -6.36 -19.51 -11.41
CA ARG A 95 -7.52 -18.95 -10.69
C ARG A 95 -7.79 -19.63 -9.35
N GLU A 96 -7.86 -20.95 -9.34
CA GLU A 96 -8.09 -21.71 -8.10
C GLU A 96 -6.91 -21.55 -7.14
N ASN A 97 -5.70 -21.58 -7.67
CA ASN A 97 -4.47 -21.37 -6.92
C ASN A 97 -4.42 -19.98 -6.30
N PHE A 98 -4.92 -18.95 -6.99
CA PHE A 98 -5.00 -17.60 -6.46
C PHE A 98 -5.97 -17.51 -5.27
N VAL A 99 -7.16 -18.10 -5.39
CA VAL A 99 -8.13 -18.19 -4.29
C VAL A 99 -7.49 -18.89 -3.09
N HIS A 100 -6.81 -20.01 -3.28
CA HIS A 100 -6.09 -20.73 -2.22
C HIS A 100 -4.96 -19.91 -1.61
N CYS A 101 -4.23 -19.17 -2.42
CA CYS A 101 -3.12 -18.34 -1.99
C CYS A 101 -3.58 -17.22 -1.06
N ILE A 102 -4.63 -16.49 -1.45
CA ILE A 102 -5.20 -15.41 -0.66
C ILE A 102 -5.90 -15.95 0.60
N SER A 103 -6.74 -16.96 0.46
CA SER A 103 -7.58 -17.44 1.56
C SER A 103 -6.85 -18.27 2.61
N LYS A 104 -5.99 -19.20 2.16
CA LYS A 104 -5.28 -20.17 3.01
C LYS A 104 -3.81 -19.80 3.24
N LYS A 105 -3.37 -18.62 2.78
CA LYS A 105 -1.99 -18.12 2.89
C LYS A 105 -0.93 -19.10 2.35
N LYS A 106 -1.29 -19.92 1.34
CA LYS A 106 -0.35 -20.84 0.68
C LYS A 106 0.51 -20.05 -0.32
N THR A 107 1.82 -19.92 -0.07
CA THR A 107 2.69 -18.97 -0.80
C THR A 107 3.60 -19.62 -1.86
N SER A 108 3.45 -20.91 -2.15
CA SER A 108 4.48 -21.68 -2.88
C SER A 108 4.46 -21.58 -4.40
N MET A 109 3.43 -20.97 -5.01
CA MET A 109 3.27 -20.97 -6.47
C MET A 109 2.97 -19.60 -7.07
N CYS A 110 3.48 -19.39 -8.29
CA CYS A 110 3.19 -18.18 -9.04
C CYS A 110 1.72 -18.15 -9.46
N ILE A 111 1.15 -16.94 -9.46
CA ILE A 111 -0.18 -16.67 -9.99
C ILE A 111 0.04 -15.83 -11.24
N LEU A 112 -0.22 -16.39 -12.42
CA LEU A 112 0.15 -15.77 -13.69
C LEU A 112 -1.01 -14.94 -14.24
N SER A 113 -0.69 -13.73 -14.70
CA SER A 113 -1.60 -12.93 -15.52
C SER A 113 -1.53 -13.34 -16.99
N ASN A 114 -2.63 -13.18 -17.70
CA ASN A 114 -2.65 -13.22 -19.16
C ASN A 114 -1.76 -12.10 -19.71
N PRO A 115 -0.81 -12.39 -20.62
CA PRO A 115 0.04 -11.37 -21.19
C PRO A 115 -0.73 -10.40 -22.11
N ASP A 116 -0.23 -9.18 -22.25
CA ASP A 116 -0.65 -8.26 -23.31
C ASP A 116 -0.17 -8.75 -24.69
N GLN A 117 -0.47 -7.99 -25.74
CA GLN A 117 -0.05 -8.32 -27.12
C GLN A 117 1.48 -8.35 -27.29
N LYS A 118 2.25 -7.77 -26.36
CA LYS A 118 3.72 -7.73 -26.35
C LYS A 118 4.32 -8.72 -25.36
N GLY A 119 3.53 -9.64 -24.79
CA GLY A 119 4.02 -10.60 -23.80
C GLY A 119 4.25 -10.02 -22.40
N LYS A 120 3.84 -8.78 -22.12
CA LYS A 120 4.07 -8.10 -20.84
C LYS A 120 2.84 -8.17 -19.92
N MET A 121 3.06 -7.91 -18.64
CA MET A 121 1.98 -7.80 -17.67
C MET A 121 0.97 -6.72 -18.08
N ARG A 122 -0.30 -7.09 -18.11
CA ARG A 122 -1.40 -6.18 -18.44
C ARG A 122 -1.61 -5.10 -17.39
N ARG A 123 -2.41 -4.12 -17.77
CA ARG A 123 -2.90 -3.05 -16.89
C ARG A 123 -4.42 -3.12 -16.82
N ILE A 124 -4.97 -2.79 -15.66
CA ILE A 124 -6.41 -2.84 -15.35
C ILE A 124 -6.94 -1.49 -14.85
N ASP A 125 -8.17 -1.16 -15.21
CA ASP A 125 -8.90 -0.01 -14.65
C ASP A 125 -9.62 -0.39 -13.35
N CYS A 126 -9.21 0.25 -12.26
CA CYS A 126 -9.78 0.00 -10.93
C CYS A 126 -11.11 0.74 -10.69
N LEU A 127 -11.42 1.76 -11.49
CA LEU A 127 -12.64 2.57 -11.35
C LEU A 127 -13.29 2.78 -12.72
N ARG A 128 -14.63 2.87 -12.75
CA ARG A 128 -15.36 3.22 -13.96
C ARG A 128 -15.10 4.71 -14.27
N GLN A 129 -14.90 5.05 -15.56
CA GLN A 129 -14.66 6.44 -15.98
C GLN A 129 -13.46 7.10 -15.27
N ALA A 130 -12.40 6.32 -15.03
CA ALA A 130 -11.14 6.84 -14.53
C ALA A 130 -10.09 6.76 -15.63
N ASP A 131 -9.41 7.88 -15.90
CA ASP A 131 -8.40 7.99 -16.95
C ASP A 131 -7.07 7.27 -16.63
N LYS A 132 -7.05 6.37 -15.65
CA LYS A 132 -5.80 5.73 -15.22
C LYS A 132 -5.96 4.23 -15.05
N VAL A 133 -5.13 3.56 -15.83
CA VAL A 133 -4.90 2.14 -15.78
C VAL A 133 -3.73 1.84 -14.84
N TRP A 134 -3.85 0.77 -14.04
CA TRP A 134 -2.87 0.37 -13.05
C TRP A 134 -2.19 -0.94 -13.45
N ARG A 135 -0.92 -1.10 -13.09
CA ARG A 135 -0.22 -2.37 -13.27
C ARG A 135 -0.79 -3.42 -12.31
N LEU A 136 -0.95 -4.67 -12.76
CA LEU A 136 -1.63 -5.70 -11.96
C LEU A 136 -0.92 -5.97 -10.62
N ASP A 137 0.40 -5.99 -10.57
CA ASP A 137 1.18 -6.16 -9.34
C ASP A 137 0.91 -5.07 -8.28
N LEU A 138 0.85 -3.80 -8.68
CA LEU A 138 0.46 -2.68 -7.81
C LEU A 138 -0.95 -2.92 -7.24
N VAL A 139 -1.89 -3.29 -8.11
CA VAL A 139 -3.28 -3.56 -7.70
C VAL A 139 -3.34 -4.69 -6.67
N MET A 140 -2.57 -5.76 -6.86
CA MET A 140 -2.55 -6.89 -5.92
C MET A 140 -2.01 -6.50 -4.55
N VAL A 141 -0.96 -5.68 -4.51
CA VAL A 141 -0.40 -5.18 -3.26
C VAL A 141 -1.38 -4.24 -2.55
N ILE A 142 -2.02 -3.31 -3.28
CA ILE A 142 -3.01 -2.40 -2.70
C ILE A 142 -4.24 -3.16 -2.18
N LEU A 143 -4.75 -4.15 -2.93
CA LEU A 143 -5.96 -4.90 -2.59
C LEU A 143 -5.79 -5.81 -1.38
N PHE A 144 -4.68 -6.56 -1.32
CA PHE A 144 -4.54 -7.65 -0.34
C PHE A 144 -3.56 -7.31 0.80
N LYS A 145 -2.64 -6.37 0.58
CA LYS A 145 -1.68 -5.90 1.61
C LYS A 145 -1.99 -4.51 2.16
N ALA A 146 -2.89 -3.75 1.53
CA ALA A 146 -3.22 -2.37 1.91
C ALA A 146 -2.01 -1.41 1.99
N ILE A 147 -1.04 -1.58 1.09
CA ILE A 147 0.11 -0.67 0.99
C ILE A 147 -0.27 0.50 0.06
N PRO A 148 -0.06 1.77 0.47
CA PRO A 148 -0.48 2.97 -0.26
C PRO A 148 0.44 3.28 -1.45
N LEU A 149 0.48 2.41 -2.46
CA LEU A 149 1.29 2.62 -3.66
C LEU A 149 0.56 3.51 -4.67
N GLU A 150 1.28 4.46 -5.26
CA GLU A 150 0.84 5.25 -6.40
C GLU A 150 1.05 4.49 -7.71
N SER A 151 0.40 4.95 -8.77
CA SER A 151 0.47 4.30 -10.08
C SER A 151 1.87 4.34 -10.72
N THR A 152 2.75 5.19 -10.19
CA THR A 152 4.14 5.36 -10.63
C THR A 152 5.12 4.53 -9.83
N ASP A 153 4.77 4.03 -8.64
CA ASP A 153 5.69 3.34 -7.69
C ASP A 153 6.08 1.91 -8.12
N GLY A 154 5.99 1.60 -9.40
CA GLY A 154 6.17 0.24 -9.85
C GLY A 154 7.63 -0.24 -9.85
N GLU A 155 8.59 0.65 -9.70
CA GLU A 155 10.01 0.38 -9.42
C GLU A 155 10.29 0.08 -7.95
N ARG A 156 9.35 0.40 -7.05
CA ARG A 156 9.43 -0.01 -5.64
C ARG A 156 9.07 -1.49 -5.46
N LEU A 157 8.65 -2.19 -6.52
CA LEU A 157 8.22 -3.58 -6.45
C LEU A 157 9.28 -4.51 -7.04
N GLU A 158 9.70 -5.48 -6.25
CA GLU A 158 10.51 -6.61 -6.70
C GLU A 158 9.79 -7.93 -6.54
N LYS A 159 10.25 -8.94 -7.29
CA LYS A 159 9.76 -10.32 -7.14
C LYS A 159 10.69 -11.06 -6.20
N ALA A 160 10.11 -11.88 -5.33
CA ALA A 160 10.88 -12.77 -4.47
C ALA A 160 11.78 -13.69 -5.30
N CYS A 161 12.96 -14.02 -4.77
CA CYS A 161 13.96 -14.84 -5.48
C CYS A 161 13.45 -16.22 -5.93
N PHE A 162 12.44 -16.77 -5.25
CA PHE A 162 11.81 -18.05 -5.59
C PHE A 162 10.64 -17.92 -6.60
N CYS A 163 10.35 -16.72 -7.10
CA CYS A 163 9.35 -16.51 -8.15
C CYS A 163 9.89 -16.99 -9.50
N THR A 164 9.30 -18.04 -10.06
CA THR A 164 9.74 -18.64 -11.32
C THR A 164 9.32 -17.84 -12.56
N SER A 165 8.32 -16.97 -12.46
CA SER A 165 7.84 -16.15 -13.60
C SER A 165 7.67 -14.67 -13.25
N PRO A 166 8.77 -13.93 -13.00
CA PRO A 166 8.71 -12.54 -12.51
C PRO A 166 7.93 -11.56 -13.41
N SER A 167 7.99 -11.76 -14.73
CA SER A 167 7.40 -10.85 -15.73
C SER A 167 5.88 -10.84 -15.75
N LEU A 168 5.22 -11.93 -15.29
CA LEU A 168 3.77 -12.11 -15.35
C LEU A 168 3.15 -12.53 -14.02
N CYS A 169 3.95 -12.84 -12.99
CA CYS A 169 3.44 -13.22 -11.68
C CYS A 169 2.81 -12.02 -10.97
N ILE A 170 1.57 -12.18 -10.52
CA ILE A 170 0.81 -11.16 -9.77
C ILE A 170 0.48 -11.64 -8.35
N ASN A 171 1.10 -12.73 -7.88
CA ASN A 171 0.89 -13.21 -6.52
C ASN A 171 1.39 -12.16 -5.51
N PRO A 172 0.54 -11.59 -4.63
CA PRO A 172 0.97 -10.59 -3.66
C PRO A 172 2.04 -11.11 -2.70
N TYR A 173 2.09 -12.41 -2.41
CA TYR A 173 3.14 -13.01 -1.57
C TYR A 173 4.48 -13.19 -2.29
N HIS A 174 4.50 -13.08 -3.62
CA HIS A 174 5.73 -13.08 -4.43
C HIS A 174 6.22 -11.66 -4.71
N ILE A 175 5.46 -10.63 -4.32
CA ILE A 175 5.80 -9.22 -4.53
C ILE A 175 6.34 -8.63 -3.24
N GLN A 176 7.55 -8.08 -3.29
CA GLN A 176 8.24 -7.40 -2.20
C GLN A 176 8.24 -5.89 -2.48
N VAL A 177 8.05 -5.09 -1.43
CA VAL A 177 8.18 -3.63 -1.51
C VAL A 177 9.58 -3.29 -1.05
N LEU A 178 10.35 -2.64 -1.93
CA LEU A 178 11.67 -2.13 -1.62
C LEU A 178 11.56 -0.87 -0.77
N ILE A 179 12.39 -0.83 0.27
CA ILE A 179 12.55 0.33 1.14
C ILE A 179 13.92 0.92 0.81
N LYS A 180 13.95 2.18 0.38
CA LYS A 180 15.20 2.89 0.13
C LYS A 180 15.71 3.54 1.41
N GLU A 181 16.97 3.99 1.40
CA GLU A 181 17.63 4.62 2.55
C GLU A 181 16.86 5.86 3.03
N LEU A 182 16.31 6.65 2.10
CA LEU A 182 15.48 7.81 2.44
C LEU A 182 14.19 7.39 3.17
N ASP A 183 13.50 6.35 2.68
CA ASP A 183 12.27 5.86 3.32
C ASP A 183 12.59 5.35 4.74
N LEU A 184 13.74 4.68 4.93
CA LEU A 184 14.20 4.20 6.24
C LEU A 184 14.51 5.36 7.19
N TYR A 185 15.23 6.38 6.71
CA TYR A 185 15.52 7.58 7.48
C TYR A 185 14.23 8.28 7.92
N LEU A 186 13.27 8.49 7.01
CA LEU A 186 12.00 9.12 7.30
C LEU A 186 11.15 8.31 8.29
N ALA A 187 11.15 6.98 8.19
CA ALA A 187 10.44 6.11 9.14
C ALA A 187 11.02 6.25 10.57
N ASN A 188 12.35 6.25 10.70
CA ASN A 188 13.00 6.43 11.99
C ASN A 188 12.82 7.85 12.54
N PHE A 189 12.87 8.86 11.67
CA PHE A 189 12.56 10.25 12.00
C PHE A 189 11.18 10.33 12.64
N ILE A 190 10.12 9.94 11.91
CA ILE A 190 8.72 9.99 12.39
C ILE A 190 8.54 9.26 13.73
N ARG A 191 9.14 8.07 13.89
CA ARG A 191 9.06 7.29 15.12
C ARG A 191 9.64 8.04 16.32
N CYS A 192 10.84 8.60 16.18
CA CYS A 192 11.47 9.36 17.26
C CYS A 192 10.62 10.57 17.69
N PHE A 193 9.95 11.28 16.78
CA PHE A 193 9.06 12.39 17.14
C PHE A 193 7.79 11.92 17.87
N SER A 194 7.18 10.81 17.43
CA SER A 194 5.99 10.27 18.10
C SER A 194 6.28 9.81 19.53
N ASP A 195 7.50 9.36 19.81
CA ASP A 195 7.93 8.93 21.15
C ASP A 195 8.21 10.12 22.10
N GLU A 196 8.63 11.28 21.57
CA GLU A 196 8.84 12.51 22.36
C GLU A 196 7.51 13.18 22.74
N GLU A 197 6.53 13.25 21.83
CA GLU A 197 5.20 13.79 22.14
C GLU A 197 4.48 12.98 23.23
N ASN A 198 4.60 11.65 23.22
CA ASN A 198 3.99 10.77 24.23
C ASN A 198 4.68 10.79 25.61
N GLN A 199 5.95 11.22 25.69
CA GLN A 199 6.66 11.35 26.97
C GLN A 199 6.37 12.69 27.66
N GLY A 200 5.91 13.71 26.92
CA GLY A 200 5.53 15.01 27.46
C GLY A 200 4.29 14.99 28.37
N GLU A 201 3.40 13.99 28.24
CA GLU A 201 2.17 13.91 29.02
C GLU A 201 2.27 13.12 30.34
N LYS A 202 3.37 12.36 30.57
CA LYS A 202 3.50 11.47 31.74
C LYS A 202 4.29 12.02 32.92
N SER A 203 4.76 13.27 32.87
CA SER A 203 5.62 13.86 33.90
C SER A 203 4.97 15.02 34.64
N HIS A 204 3.78 14.82 35.21
CA HIS A 204 3.22 15.70 36.25
C HIS A 204 3.21 14.99 37.61
N ASN A 205 4.40 14.88 38.22
CA ASN A 205 4.56 15.03 39.68
C ASN A 205 6.04 14.88 40.08
N SER A 206 6.79 15.98 40.02
CA SER A 206 7.76 16.32 41.07
C SER A 206 8.27 17.75 40.87
N SER A 207 7.96 18.57 41.87
CA SER A 207 8.44 19.93 42.04
C SER A 207 9.96 19.99 41.97
N ARG A 208 10.52 20.59 40.91
CA ARG A 208 11.80 21.28 40.95
C ARG A 208 11.89 22.30 39.82
N LYS A 209 11.80 23.58 40.21
CA LYS A 209 12.07 24.74 39.35
C LYS A 209 13.49 24.63 38.78
N PHE A 210 13.62 24.49 37.47
CA PHE A 210 14.78 24.94 36.72
C PHE A 210 14.32 25.65 35.45
N SER A 211 14.64 26.95 35.41
CA SER A 211 14.83 27.82 34.25
C SER A 211 13.94 27.60 33.02
N LYS A 212 13.04 28.57 32.78
CA LYS A 212 12.62 29.00 31.44
C LYS A 212 13.87 29.13 30.54
N GLY A 213 14.11 28.13 29.72
CA GLY A 213 15.14 28.12 28.68
C GLY A 213 14.55 27.44 27.46
N SER A 214 14.10 28.27 26.52
CA SER A 214 13.73 27.95 25.13
C SER A 214 13.36 26.48 24.87
N SER A 215 12.06 26.18 24.87
CA SER A 215 11.54 25.06 24.10
C SER A 215 11.90 25.32 22.64
N LYS A 216 13.11 24.89 22.22
CA LYS A 216 13.47 24.77 20.82
C LYS A 216 12.62 23.63 20.27
N ALA A 217 11.36 23.92 20.01
CA ALA A 217 10.71 23.37 18.85
C ALA A 217 11.59 23.78 17.66
N PHE A 218 12.55 22.93 17.31
CA PHE A 218 13.18 23.03 16.00
C PHE A 218 12.05 22.81 14.99
N SER A 219 11.50 23.90 14.48
CA SER A 219 10.60 23.89 13.32
C SER A 219 11.43 23.41 12.14
N TYR A 220 11.46 22.09 11.94
CA TYR A 220 12.09 21.51 10.76
C TYR A 220 11.14 21.67 9.58
N ASP A 221 11.04 22.90 9.06
CA ASP A 221 10.19 23.30 7.93
C ASP A 221 10.57 22.61 6.61
N PHE A 222 11.62 21.78 6.60
CA PHE A 222 12.12 21.11 5.40
C PHE A 222 11.47 19.72 5.14
N ILE A 223 10.89 19.07 6.16
CA ILE A 223 10.17 17.79 6.00
C ILE A 223 8.70 18.02 6.37
N ALA A 224 7.83 18.07 5.36
CA ALA A 224 6.40 18.14 5.55
C ALA A 224 5.73 16.83 5.10
N PRO A 225 4.95 16.14 5.96
CA PRO A 225 4.17 14.99 5.54
C PRO A 225 3.07 15.45 4.57
N THR A 226 3.05 14.88 3.36
CA THR A 226 2.07 15.21 2.31
C THR A 226 0.95 14.19 2.19
N GLY A 227 1.02 13.08 2.93
CA GLY A 227 0.01 12.01 2.93
C GLY A 227 -1.18 12.32 3.84
N VAL A 228 -2.36 11.83 3.46
CA VAL A 228 -3.59 11.92 4.29
C VAL A 228 -3.76 10.77 5.28
N PHE A 229 -2.97 9.71 5.14
CA PHE A 229 -2.95 8.60 6.09
C PHE A 229 -1.77 8.77 7.02
N THR A 230 -2.03 8.73 8.32
CA THR A 230 -0.97 8.74 9.32
C THR A 230 -0.26 7.38 9.36
N SER A 231 0.98 7.36 9.87
CA SER A 231 1.74 6.12 10.05
C SER A 231 0.97 5.11 10.93
N SER A 232 0.30 5.58 11.99
CA SER A 232 -0.52 4.76 12.88
C SER A 232 -1.76 4.16 12.20
N GLU A 233 -2.44 4.92 11.33
CA GLU A 233 -3.56 4.41 10.53
C GLU A 233 -3.09 3.31 9.57
N LEU A 234 -2.00 3.56 8.83
CA LEU A 234 -1.45 2.57 7.90
C LEU A 234 -0.98 1.30 8.63
N TRP A 235 -0.31 1.46 9.78
CA TRP A 235 0.08 0.33 10.62
C TRP A 235 -1.13 -0.49 11.06
N SER A 236 -2.21 0.15 11.51
CA SER A 236 -3.44 -0.52 11.97
C SER A 236 -4.14 -1.27 10.84
N ILE A 237 -4.17 -0.69 9.64
CA ILE A 237 -4.79 -1.30 8.44
C ILE A 237 -4.00 -2.53 7.96
N THR A 238 -2.68 -2.51 8.12
CA THR A 238 -1.77 -3.53 7.57
C THR A 238 -1.53 -4.74 8.50
N GLN A 239 -1.94 -4.68 9.79
CA GLN A 239 -1.74 -5.74 10.81
C GLN A 239 -2.17 -7.17 10.40
N GLY A 240 -3.05 -7.32 9.41
CA GLY A 240 -3.46 -8.64 8.90
C GLY A 240 -2.42 -9.37 8.05
N PHE A 241 -1.36 -8.67 7.60
CA PHE A 241 -0.23 -9.24 6.88
C PHE A 241 0.97 -9.28 7.83
N HIS A 242 1.27 -10.47 8.36
CA HIS A 242 2.63 -10.72 8.86
C HIS A 242 3.54 -10.51 7.65
N PHE A 243 4.23 -9.37 7.58
CA PHE A 243 5.48 -9.30 6.83
C PHE A 243 6.32 -10.46 7.38
N ARG A 244 6.39 -11.57 6.64
CA ARG A 244 7.36 -12.63 6.95
C ARG A 244 8.67 -11.90 7.05
N LYS A 245 9.29 -11.94 8.23
CA LYS A 245 10.60 -11.37 8.57
C LYS A 245 11.43 -11.25 7.29
N CYS A 246 11.39 -10.07 6.66
CA CYS A 246 12.47 -9.72 5.76
C CYS A 246 13.72 -9.82 6.63
N LEU A 247 14.79 -10.37 6.09
CA LEU A 247 16.07 -10.52 6.78
C LEU A 247 16.68 -9.18 7.24
N CYS A 248 15.97 -8.06 7.10
CA CYS A 248 16.15 -6.85 7.88
C CYS A 248 15.41 -6.99 9.22
N PHE A 249 16.13 -7.45 10.24
CA PHE A 249 15.74 -7.34 11.64
C PHE A 249 15.36 -5.88 11.95
N PHE A 250 14.08 -5.54 11.93
CA PHE A 250 13.53 -4.43 12.71
C PHE A 250 12.59 -5.05 13.75
N ASP A 251 13.22 -5.59 14.78
CA ASP A 251 12.57 -5.94 16.02
C ASP A 251 12.28 -4.61 16.74
N PHE A 252 11.10 -4.04 16.50
CA PHE A 252 10.66 -2.77 17.09
C PHE A 252 10.71 -2.80 18.64
N ASP A 253 10.65 -4.00 19.24
CA ASP A 253 10.66 -4.19 20.69
C ASP A 253 12.08 -4.27 21.29
N LYS A 254 13.14 -4.41 20.47
CA LYS A 254 14.53 -4.53 20.98
C LYS A 254 15.35 -3.25 20.97
N PHE A 255 14.86 -2.15 20.39
CA PHE A 255 15.51 -0.84 20.51
C PHE A 255 14.96 -0.05 21.70
N ARG A 256 15.01 -0.65 22.90
CA ARG A 256 15.16 0.16 24.11
C ARG A 256 16.59 0.68 24.06
N PHE A 257 16.77 1.91 23.55
CA PHE A 257 18.02 2.64 23.80
C PHE A 257 18.20 2.64 25.32
N SER A 258 19.21 1.91 25.80
CA SER A 258 19.71 2.11 27.15
C SER A 258 20.13 3.57 27.23
N SER A 259 19.32 4.37 27.92
CA SER A 259 19.60 5.75 28.26
C SER A 259 20.75 5.78 29.26
N SER A 260 21.97 5.57 28.78
CA SER A 260 23.19 5.66 29.59
C SER A 260 24.44 5.74 28.72
N ILE A 261 24.47 6.66 27.76
CA ILE A 261 25.75 7.16 27.23
C ILE A 261 25.64 8.68 27.14
N SER A 262 26.29 9.35 28.09
CA SER A 262 26.48 10.80 28.12
C SER A 262 27.33 11.25 26.93
N PRO A 263 27.02 12.37 26.26
CA PRO A 263 27.79 12.87 25.13
C PRO A 263 29.03 13.62 25.63
N LEU A 264 30.05 12.87 26.04
CA LEU A 264 31.42 13.35 26.27
C LEU A 264 32.32 12.13 26.09
N ASN A 265 32.75 11.86 24.86
CA ASN A 265 33.96 11.10 24.45
C ASN A 265 33.94 10.77 22.96
N LEU A 266 33.75 11.78 22.10
CA LEU A 266 33.98 11.65 20.65
C LEU A 266 35.09 12.60 20.19
N LEU A 267 36.24 12.56 20.86
CA LEU A 267 37.48 13.21 20.44
C LEU A 267 38.69 12.40 20.93
N SER A 268 38.84 11.18 20.41
CA SER A 268 40.13 10.47 20.35
C SER A 268 39.93 9.23 19.51
N ASN A 269 40.13 9.34 18.18
CA ASN A 269 40.51 8.25 17.27
C ASN A 269 40.54 8.76 15.81
N VAL A 270 41.21 9.90 15.59
CA VAL A 270 41.63 10.34 14.25
C VAL A 270 43.09 10.73 14.33
N THR A 271 43.97 9.74 14.52
CA THR A 271 45.40 9.79 14.17
C THR A 271 45.99 8.41 14.46
N GLU A 272 45.84 7.45 13.55
CA GLU A 272 46.79 6.35 13.33
C GLU A 272 46.26 5.47 12.19
N ALA A 273 46.28 6.03 10.98
CA ALA A 273 46.18 5.28 9.73
C ALA A 273 47.02 6.02 8.69
N ASN A 274 48.31 6.17 8.99
CA ASN A 274 49.36 6.50 8.04
C ASN A 274 50.71 6.15 8.69
N ARG A 275 51.04 4.86 8.66
CA ARG A 275 52.40 4.29 8.62
C ARG A 275 52.31 2.86 8.13
#